data_AF-A0A496UD29-F1
#
_entry.id   AF-A0A496UD29-F1
#
_cell.length_a   1.000
_cell.length_b   1.000
_cell.length_c   1.000
_cell.angle_alpha   90.00
_cell.angle_beta   90.00
_cell.angle_gamma   90.00
#
_symmetry.space_group_name_H-M   'P 1'
#
loop_
_entity.id
_entity.type
_entity.pdbx_description
1 polymer ?
#
loop_
_entity_poly.entity_id
_entity_poly.type
_entity_poly.pdbx_seq_one_letter_code
_entity_poly.pdbx_strand_id
1 'polypeptide(L)'
;MGKEQPFVIGSLTKIHRRCGNPNCRCAGENGQKHSAHLLTTKIKGKTHAIYVPVDMVEEVQGWCRQYRSVKEQIKGVSDCCEQIIRMHAKDKQARAGKKRAAKPL
;
A
#
# COMPACT_ATOMS: atom_id res chain seq x y z
N MET A 1 24.35 -10.23 3.69
CA MET A 1 23.32 -10.48 2.65
C MET A 1 21.97 -10.05 3.22
N GLY A 2 21.36 -9.01 2.64
CA GLY A 2 20.08 -8.49 3.12
C GLY A 2 18.98 -9.56 2.96
N LYS A 3 18.21 -9.80 4.02
CA LYS A 3 17.03 -10.68 3.94
C LYS A 3 15.94 -9.92 3.20
N GLU A 4 15.92 -10.03 1.87
CA GLU A 4 14.82 -9.51 1.05
C GLU A 4 13.59 -10.38 1.30
N GLN A 5 12.82 -10.00 2.32
CA GLN A 5 11.53 -10.64 2.59
C GLN A 5 10.54 -10.22 1.50
N PRO A 6 9.80 -11.16 0.89
CA PRO A 6 8.82 -10.81 -0.12
C PRO A 6 7.76 -9.87 0.46
N PHE A 7 7.27 -8.95 -0.38
CA PHE A 7 6.21 -8.03 -0.04
C PHE A 7 5.24 -7.89 -1.20
N VAL A 8 3.97 -7.59 -0.89
CA VAL A 8 2.95 -7.42 -1.91
C VAL A 8 2.04 -6.23 -1.60
N ILE A 9 1.77 -5.44 -2.63
CA ILE A 9 0.89 -4.28 -2.55
C ILE A 9 -0.56 -4.73 -2.48
N GLY A 10 -1.24 -4.36 -1.40
CA GLY A 10 -2.67 -4.57 -1.27
C GLY A 10 -3.10 -4.94 0.14
N SER A 11 -4.31 -5.48 0.23
CA SER A 11 -4.91 -5.98 1.46
C SER A 11 -5.53 -7.36 1.21
N LEU A 12 -5.21 -8.29 2.10
CA LEU A 12 -5.89 -9.58 2.16
C LEU A 12 -7.28 -9.42 2.77
N THR A 13 -8.31 -9.91 2.08
CA THR A 13 -9.71 -9.81 2.49
C THR A 13 -10.36 -11.18 2.41
N LYS A 14 -11.11 -11.56 3.45
CA LYS A 14 -11.92 -12.76 3.46
C LYS A 14 -13.32 -12.44 2.93
N ILE A 15 -13.79 -13.25 1.98
CA ILE A 15 -15.13 -13.14 1.40
C ILE A 15 -15.90 -14.44 1.57
N HIS A 16 -17.22 -14.35 1.46
CA HIS A 16 -18.12 -15.50 1.50
C HIS A 16 -18.93 -15.55 0.20
N ARG A 17 -18.85 -16.66 -0.54
CA ARG A 17 -19.52 -16.83 -1.84
C ARG A 17 -20.30 -18.14 -1.94
N ARG A 18 -21.29 -18.17 -2.83
CA ARG A 18 -21.95 -19.41 -3.27
C ARG A 18 -21.11 -20.05 -4.39
N CYS A 19 -21.10 -21.38 -4.48
CA CYS A 19 -20.35 -22.09 -5.51
C CYS A 19 -21.11 -22.28 -6.83
N GLY A 20 -22.41 -21.93 -6.87
CA GLY A 20 -23.25 -22.09 -8.07
C GLY A 20 -23.87 -23.47 -8.25
N ASN A 21 -23.45 -24.48 -7.48
CA ASN A 21 -24.10 -25.79 -7.49
C ASN A 21 -25.40 -25.74 -6.65
N PRO A 22 -26.58 -26.01 -7.25
CA PRO A 22 -27.86 -25.95 -6.55
C PRO A 22 -28.00 -26.99 -5.43
N ASN A 23 -27.25 -28.10 -5.52
CA ASN A 23 -27.25 -29.17 -4.51
C ASN A 23 -26.23 -28.93 -3.38
N CYS A 24 -25.45 -27.84 -3.43
CA CYS A 24 -24.48 -27.55 -2.39
C CYS A 24 -25.16 -26.91 -1.18
N ARG A 25 -24.67 -27.21 0.03
CA ARG A 25 -25.16 -26.59 1.28
C ARG A 25 -25.17 -25.07 1.24
N CYS A 26 -24.30 -24.44 0.45
CA CYS A 26 -24.26 -22.98 0.31
C CYS A 26 -25.43 -22.37 -0.52
N ALA A 27 -26.19 -23.19 -1.25
CA ALA A 27 -27.30 -22.73 -2.08
C ALA A 27 -28.58 -22.44 -1.29
N GLY A 28 -28.76 -23.10 -0.13
CA GLY A 28 -29.91 -22.88 0.74
C GLY A 28 -30.02 -21.43 1.26
N GLU A 29 -31.23 -21.06 1.68
CA GLU A 29 -31.53 -19.73 2.26
C GLU A 29 -30.68 -19.45 3.52
N ASN A 30 -30.51 -20.47 4.37
CA ASN A 30 -29.59 -20.48 5.52
C ASN A 30 -28.29 -21.26 5.25
N GLY A 31 -27.92 -21.38 3.98
CA GLY A 31 -26.75 -22.13 3.54
C GLY A 31 -25.43 -21.51 3.99
N GLN A 32 -24.51 -22.32 4.50
CA GLN A 32 -23.16 -21.86 4.86
C GLN A 32 -22.36 -21.54 3.59
N LYS A 33 -22.10 -20.25 3.35
CA LYS A 33 -21.31 -19.77 2.21
C LYS A 33 -19.85 -20.18 2.32
N HIS A 34 -19.24 -20.53 1.19
CA HIS A 34 -17.83 -20.89 1.14
C HIS A 34 -16.97 -19.66 1.41
N SER A 35 -15.98 -19.78 2.28
CA SER A 35 -14.99 -18.73 2.48
C SER A 35 -13.92 -18.77 1.40
N ALA A 36 -13.51 -17.61 0.90
CA ALA A 36 -12.35 -17.44 0.04
C ALA A 36 -11.55 -16.23 0.50
N HIS A 37 -10.25 -16.22 0.21
CA HIS A 37 -9.39 -15.06 0.46
C HIS A 37 -9.04 -14.39 -0.87
N LEU A 38 -9.05 -13.06 -0.86
CA LEU A 38 -8.70 -12.22 -2.00
C LEU A 38 -7.62 -11.23 -1.59
N LEU A 39 -6.56 -11.14 -2.38
CA LEU A 39 -5.65 -10.01 -2.34
C LEU A 39 -6.25 -8.89 -3.19
N THR A 40 -6.60 -7.79 -2.55
CA THR A 40 -7.19 -6.62 -3.22
C THR A 40 -6.16 -5.50 -3.34
N THR A 41 -6.06 -4.91 -4.54
CA THR A 41 -5.15 -3.80 -4.83
C THR A 41 -5.82 -2.77 -5.73
N LYS A 42 -5.31 -1.54 -5.75
CA LYS A 42 -5.81 -0.45 -6.60
C LYS A 42 -4.82 -0.23 -7.73
N ILE A 43 -5.26 -0.45 -8.97
CA ILE A 43 -4.47 -0.19 -10.18
C ILE A 43 -5.26 0.82 -11.01
N LYS A 44 -4.65 1.99 -11.29
CA LYS A 44 -5.28 3.07 -12.08
C LYS A 44 -6.70 3.43 -11.58
N GLY A 45 -6.88 3.51 -10.26
CA GLY A 45 -8.16 3.81 -9.60
C GLY A 45 -9.16 2.65 -9.50
N LYS A 46 -8.95 1.56 -10.24
CA LYS A 46 -9.82 0.38 -10.24
C LYS A 46 -9.37 -0.66 -9.20
N THR A 47 -10.33 -1.35 -8.59
CA THR A 47 -10.04 -2.45 -7.66
C THR A 47 -9.75 -3.72 -8.45
N HIS A 48 -8.56 -4.27 -8.25
CA HIS A 48 -8.17 -5.59 -8.75
C HIS A 48 -8.14 -6.55 -7.57
N ALA A 49 -8.70 -7.74 -7.76
CA ALA A 49 -8.74 -8.79 -6.74
C ALA A 49 -8.16 -10.08 -7.33
N ILE A 50 -7.22 -10.69 -6.62
CA ILE A 50 -6.60 -11.96 -6.99
C ILE A 50 -6.99 -12.99 -5.92
N TYR A 51 -7.39 -14.18 -6.35
CA TYR A 51 -7.68 -15.27 -5.43
C TYR A 51 -6.41 -15.73 -4.71
N VAL A 52 -6.52 -15.93 -3.39
CA VAL A 52 -5.45 -16.43 -2.54
C VAL A 52 -5.84 -17.83 -2.05
N PRO A 53 -5.11 -18.88 -2.46
CA PRO A 53 -5.22 -20.23 -1.90
C PRO A 53 -5.06 -20.26 -0.37
N VAL A 54 -5.71 -21.21 0.28
CA VAL A 54 -5.79 -21.26 1.77
C VAL A 54 -4.41 -21.48 2.40
N ASP A 55 -3.58 -22.31 1.78
CA ASP A 55 -2.19 -22.59 2.15
C ASP A 55 -1.28 -21.35 2.07
N MET A 56 -1.58 -20.39 1.19
CA MET A 56 -0.80 -19.16 1.05
C MET A 56 -1.30 -17.99 1.91
N VAL A 57 -2.40 -18.13 2.66
CA VAL A 57 -3.03 -17.02 3.39
C VAL A 57 -2.06 -16.36 4.37
N GLU A 58 -1.34 -17.15 5.15
CA GLU A 58 -0.42 -16.65 6.17
C GLU A 58 0.79 -15.94 5.55
N GLU A 59 1.35 -16.51 4.49
CA GLU A 59 2.45 -15.93 3.73
C GLU A 59 2.06 -14.59 3.11
N VAL A 60 0.94 -14.55 2.38
CA VAL A 60 0.45 -13.32 1.74
C VAL A 60 0.13 -12.26 2.80
N GLN A 61 -0.43 -12.65 3.95
CA GLN A 61 -0.65 -11.72 5.05
C GLN A 61 0.69 -11.14 5.56
N GLY A 62 1.73 -11.97 5.66
CA GLY A 62 3.10 -11.54 5.96
C GLY A 62 3.62 -10.52 4.95
N TRP A 63 3.47 -10.82 3.65
CA TRP A 63 3.92 -9.93 2.57
C TRP A 63 3.16 -8.59 2.58
N CYS A 64 1.87 -8.58 2.90
CA CYS A 64 1.11 -7.34 3.07
C CYS A 64 1.64 -6.51 4.25
N ARG A 65 2.02 -7.15 5.37
CA ARG A 65 2.63 -6.44 6.52
C ARG A 65 4.00 -5.88 6.14
N GLN A 66 4.81 -6.66 5.44
CA GLN A 66 6.13 -6.24 4.97
C GLN A 66 6.03 -5.03 4.05
N TYR A 67 5.07 -5.03 3.12
CA TYR A 67 4.84 -3.87 2.25
C TYR A 67 4.51 -2.60 3.04
N ARG A 68 3.68 -2.69 4.09
CA ARG A 68 3.36 -1.52 4.93
C ARG A 68 4.59 -0.96 5.64
N SER A 69 5.44 -1.84 6.15
CA SER A 69 6.70 -1.44 6.80
C SER A 69 7.64 -0.73 5.82
N VAL A 70 7.85 -1.32 4.63
CA VAL A 70 8.68 -0.74 3.57
C VAL A 70 8.12 0.61 3.12
N LYS A 71 6.80 0.71 2.94
CA LYS A 71 6.13 1.95 2.55
C LYS A 71 6.36 3.08 3.58
N GLU A 72 6.31 2.75 4.87
CA GLU A 72 6.55 3.72 5.94
C GLU A 72 8.01 4.20 5.93
N GLN A 73 8.96 3.29 5.73
CA GLN A 73 10.38 3.64 5.62
C GLN A 73 10.66 4.55 4.43
N ILE A 74 10.09 4.24 3.26
CA ILE A 74 10.18 5.09 2.06
C ILE A 74 9.62 6.48 2.34
N LYS A 75 8.47 6.55 3.01
CA LYS A 75 7.84 7.82 3.38
C LYS A 75 8.75 8.63 4.31
N GLY A 76 9.32 8.02 5.34
CA GLY A 76 10.25 8.68 6.26
C GLY A 76 11.45 9.28 5.54
N VAL A 77 12.10 8.52 4.64
CA VAL A 77 13.22 9.01 3.83
C VAL A 77 12.78 10.16 2.92
N SER A 78 11.63 10.03 2.26
CA SER A 78 11.09 11.08 1.39
C SER A 78 10.82 12.37 2.16
N ASP A 79 10.22 12.28 3.35
CA ASP A 79 9.89 13.42 4.20
C ASP A 79 11.18 14.15 4.64
N CYS A 80 12.25 13.43 4.97
CA CYS A 80 13.57 14.02 5.26
C CYS A 80 14.16 14.75 4.04
N CYS A 81 14.14 14.12 2.87
CA CYS A 81 14.63 14.74 1.63
C CYS A 81 13.84 16.02 1.30
N GLU A 82 12.53 16.00 1.49
CA GLU A 82 11.67 17.18 1.30
C GLU A 82 12.07 18.32 2.24
N GLN A 83 12.35 18.02 3.52
CA GLN A 83 12.81 19.03 4.47
C GLN A 83 14.14 19.68 4.05
N ILE A 84 15.11 18.89 3.59
CA ILE A 84 16.38 19.40 3.06
C ILE A 84 16.13 20.38 1.90
N ILE A 85 15.26 20.00 0.95
CA ILE A 85 14.89 20.85 -0.18
C ILE A 85 14.25 22.16 0.29
N ARG A 86 13.30 22.08 1.23
CA ARG A 86 12.62 23.25 1.80
C ARG A 86 13.59 24.20 2.49
N MET A 87 14.56 23.68 3.26
CA MET A 87 15.58 24.49 3.91
C MET A 87 16.46 25.21 2.88
N HIS A 88 16.94 24.48 1.87
CA HIS A 88 17.77 25.07 0.83
C HIS A 88 17.04 26.16 0.02
N ALA A 89 15.76 25.94 -0.29
CA ALA A 89 14.93 26.91 -0.99
C ALA A 89 14.76 28.21 -0.17
N LYS A 90 14.49 28.10 1.14
CA LYS A 90 14.38 29.25 2.05
C LYS A 90 15.67 30.04 2.14
N ASP A 91 16.81 29.36 2.30
CA ASP A 91 18.12 30.01 2.36
C ASP A 91 18.42 30.79 1.07
N LYS A 92 18.13 30.20 -0.09
CA LYS A 92 18.32 30.85 -1.39
C LYS A 92 17.43 32.09 -1.52
N GLN A 93 16.16 32.01 -1.11
CA GLN A 93 15.24 33.15 -1.12
C GLN A 93 15.71 34.27 -0.18
N ALA A 94 16.13 33.94 1.04
CA ALA A 94 16.64 34.92 1.99
C ALA A 94 17.90 35.64 1.45
N ARG A 95 18.82 34.90 0.82
CA ARG A 95 20.01 35.48 0.17
C ARG A 95 19.64 36.37 -1.01
N ALA A 96 18.67 35.98 -1.83
CA ALA A 96 18.18 36.79 -2.95
C ALA A 96 17.51 38.08 -2.47
N GLY A 97 16.70 38.01 -1.41
CA GLY A 97 16.07 39.18 -0.78
C GLY A 97 17.12 40.18 -0.25
N LYS A 98 18.14 39.69 0.47
CA LYS A 98 19.27 40.51 0.92
C LYS A 98 20.00 41.19 -0.23
N LYS A 99 20.27 40.46 -1.33
CA LYS A 99 20.91 41.02 -2.54
C LYS A 99 20.07 42.12 -3.20
N ARG A 100 18.75 41.96 -3.26
CA ARG A 100 17.85 42.99 -3.82
C ARG A 100 17.81 44.25 -2.96
N ALA A 101 17.79 44.12 -1.64
CA ALA A 101 17.80 45.25 -0.71
C ALA A 101 19.14 46.03 -0.72
N ALA A 102 20.25 45.37 -1.05
CA ALA A 102 21.58 45.98 -1.09
C ALA A 102 21.96 46.59 -2.46
N LYS A 103 21.09 46.49 -3.47
CA LYS A 103 21.36 47.07 -4.80
C LYS A 103 20.99 48.57 -4.75
N PRO A 104 21.94 49.51 -4.94
CA PRO A 104 21.60 50.92 -5.03
C PRO A 104 20.76 51.19 -6.29
N LEU A 105 19.81 52.13 -6.17
CA LEU A 105 18.89 52.58 -7.22
C LEU A 105 19.62 53.03 -8.48
#